data_AF-A0A1Y5FCS6-F1
#
_entry.id   AF-A0A1Y5FCS6-F1
#
_cell.length_a   1.000
_cell.length_b   1.000
_cell.length_c   1.000
_cell.angle_alpha   90.00
_cell.angle_beta   90.00
_cell.angle_gamma   90.00
#
_symmetry.space_group_name_H-M   'P 1'
#
loop_
_entity.id
_entity.type
_entity.pdbx_description
1 polymer ?
#
loop_
_entity_poly.entity_id
_entity_poly.type
_entity_poly.pdbx_seq_one_letter_code
_entity_poly.pdbx_strand_id
1 'polypeptide(L)'
;MKNLLVMAVVCFGITSCATKDKVATNSHALAQREIASSTPECMFETHSRNKNWHRVSVNGTPYNKHWYSKNQAMKIKNKLSAKGQCN
;
A
#
# COMPACT_ATOMS: atom_id res chain seq x y z
N MET A 1 40.45 -25.50 3.16
CA MET A 1 39.18 -25.90 2.51
C MET A 1 38.61 -24.64 1.85
N LYS A 2 39.00 -24.34 0.60
CA LYS A 2 38.22 -24.52 -0.65
C LYS A 2 36.82 -23.85 -0.64
N ASN A 3 36.78 -22.65 -1.23
CA ASN A 3 35.85 -22.09 -2.22
C ASN A 3 34.38 -22.55 -2.22
N LEU A 4 33.43 -21.62 -2.27
CA LEU A 4 32.78 -21.18 -3.53
C LEU A 4 31.66 -20.16 -3.28
N LEU A 5 31.78 -19.03 -3.99
CA LEU A 5 30.72 -18.09 -4.36
C LEU A 5 29.71 -18.78 -5.30
N VAL A 6 28.41 -18.55 -5.12
CA VAL A 6 27.43 -18.65 -6.23
C VAL A 6 26.43 -17.50 -6.11
N MET A 7 26.58 -16.54 -7.02
CA MET A 7 25.56 -15.56 -7.38
C MET A 7 24.51 -16.25 -8.28
N ALA A 8 23.23 -16.07 -7.97
CA ALA A 8 22.14 -16.42 -8.88
C ALA A 8 21.56 -15.13 -9.49
N VAL A 9 21.99 -14.83 -10.71
CA VAL A 9 21.39 -13.85 -11.61
C VAL A 9 20.18 -14.54 -12.26
N VAL A 10 18.97 -14.00 -12.04
CA VAL A 10 17.79 -14.44 -12.80
C VAL A 10 17.53 -13.40 -13.88
N CYS A 11 18.04 -13.70 -15.08
CA CYS A 11 17.68 -13.01 -16.31
C CYS A 11 16.26 -13.44 -16.72
N PHE A 12 15.27 -12.55 -16.64
CA PHE A 12 14.01 -12.74 -17.35
C PHE A 12 14.19 -12.30 -18.80
N GLY A 13 14.13 -13.29 -19.69
CA GLY A 13 14.26 -13.12 -21.13
C GLY A 13 13.12 -12.29 -21.72
N ILE A 14 13.51 -11.31 -22.53
CA ILE A 14 12.68 -10.59 -23.48
C ILE A 14 12.34 -11.52 -24.65
N THR A 15 11.11 -12.02 -24.71
CA THR A 15 10.56 -12.66 -25.92
C THR A 15 10.08 -11.56 -26.86
N SER A 16 10.79 -11.39 -27.98
CA SER A 16 10.38 -10.51 -29.06
C SER A 16 9.18 -11.09 -29.80
N CYS A 17 8.13 -10.29 -30.01
CA CYS A 17 7.14 -10.54 -31.06
C CYS A 17 7.22 -9.40 -32.07
N ALA A 18 7.82 -9.69 -33.22
CA ALA A 18 7.80 -8.85 -34.40
C ALA A 18 6.61 -9.25 -35.27
N THR A 19 5.59 -8.39 -35.35
CA THR A 19 4.66 -8.36 -36.49
C THR A 19 4.30 -6.91 -36.79
N LYS A 20 4.55 -6.53 -38.04
CA LYS A 20 4.28 -5.23 -38.65
C LYS A 20 2.77 -5.04 -38.78
N ASP A 21 2.24 -3.90 -38.34
CA ASP A 21 1.11 -3.27 -39.01
C ASP A 21 1.11 -1.75 -38.81
N LYS A 22 0.87 -1.04 -39.91
CA LYS A 22 0.82 0.42 -39.99
C LYS A 22 -0.43 0.92 -39.27
N VAL A 23 -0.28 1.75 -38.24
CA VAL A 23 -1.33 2.67 -37.80
C VAL A 23 -0.69 4.00 -37.42
N ALA A 24 -0.73 4.96 -38.36
CA ALA A 24 -0.61 6.36 -38.03
C ALA A 24 -2.01 6.87 -37.67
N THR A 25 -2.25 7.20 -36.40
CA THR A 25 -3.35 8.10 -36.04
C THR A 25 -3.11 8.69 -34.65
N ASN A 26 -3.19 10.00 -34.62
CA ASN A 26 -3.02 10.92 -33.50
C ASN A 26 -3.77 10.44 -32.26
N SER A 27 -3.06 9.82 -31.33
CA SER A 27 -3.61 9.58 -30.00
C SER A 27 -2.95 10.60 -29.09
N HIS A 28 -3.71 11.65 -28.78
CA HIS A 28 -3.43 12.54 -27.66
C HIS A 28 -2.88 11.67 -26.54
N ALA A 29 -1.61 11.92 -26.18
CA ALA A 29 -1.05 11.36 -24.97
C ALA A 29 -2.01 11.77 -23.86
N LEU A 30 -2.90 10.84 -23.49
CA LEU A 30 -3.51 10.79 -22.18
C LEU A 30 -2.30 10.73 -21.27
N ALA A 31 -1.84 11.91 -20.85
CA ALA A 31 -1.11 12.09 -19.62
C ALA A 31 -2.07 11.57 -18.56
N GLN A 32 -2.11 10.24 -18.40
CA GLN A 32 -2.58 9.58 -17.21
C GLN A 32 -1.66 10.14 -16.13
N ARG A 33 -2.10 11.25 -15.55
CA ARG A 33 -1.68 11.65 -14.23
C ARG A 33 -2.02 10.44 -13.38
N GLU A 34 -1.04 9.59 -13.12
CA GLU A 34 -1.04 8.76 -11.94
C GLU A 34 -1.00 9.73 -10.76
N ILE A 35 -2.17 10.32 -10.45
CA ILE A 35 -2.44 10.74 -9.10
C ILE A 35 -2.49 9.41 -8.39
N ALA A 36 -1.36 8.98 -7.83
CA ALA A 36 -1.33 8.00 -6.77
C ALA A 36 -2.20 8.61 -5.65
N SER A 37 -3.51 8.40 -5.75
CA SER A 37 -4.46 8.70 -4.71
C SER A 37 -4.17 7.68 -3.62
N SER A 38 -3.14 7.96 -2.83
CA SER A 38 -2.86 7.20 -1.63
C SER A 38 -4.01 7.52 -0.68
N THR A 39 -5.05 6.70 -0.74
CA THR A 39 -6.06 6.69 0.31
C THR A 39 -5.31 6.44 1.61
N PRO A 40 -5.43 7.34 2.59
CA PRO A 40 -4.63 7.25 3.80
C PRO A 40 -4.93 5.93 4.52
N GLU A 41 -3.90 5.21 4.96
CA GLU A 41 -4.12 3.89 5.58
C GLU A 41 -4.57 4.04 7.04
N CYS A 42 -5.56 3.23 7.43
CA CYS A 42 -5.98 3.11 8.83
C CYS A 42 -5.17 2.03 9.55
N MET A 43 -4.20 2.46 10.35
CA MET A 43 -3.36 1.58 11.13
C MET A 43 -3.95 1.31 12.51
N PHE A 44 -3.71 0.09 13.01
CA PHE A 44 -4.14 -0.34 14.33
C PHE A 44 -2.92 -0.39 15.26
N GLU A 45 -2.85 0.58 16.17
CA GLU A 45 -1.77 0.67 17.15
C GLU A 45 -2.13 -0.07 18.43
N THR A 46 -1.15 -0.79 18.99
CA THR A 46 -1.29 -1.43 20.30
C THR A 46 -0.38 -0.72 21.30
N HIS A 47 -0.90 -0.41 22.48
CA HIS A 47 -0.15 0.32 23.50
C HIS A 47 1.09 -0.48 23.92
N SER A 48 2.21 0.21 24.11
CA SER A 48 3.51 -0.41 24.41
C SER A 48 3.47 -1.23 25.71
N ARG A 49 2.99 -0.61 26.80
CA ARG A 49 2.88 -1.21 28.14
C ARG A 49 1.65 -2.10 28.37
N ASN A 50 0.52 -1.84 27.72
CA ASN A 50 -0.74 -2.57 27.95
C ASN A 50 -1.28 -3.12 26.62
N LYS A 51 -1.13 -4.41 26.37
CA LYS A 51 -1.53 -5.02 25.09
C LYS A 51 -3.04 -5.10 24.86
N ASN A 52 -3.85 -4.79 25.87
CA ASN A 52 -5.31 -4.74 25.77
C ASN A 52 -5.84 -3.38 25.29
N TRP A 53 -4.95 -2.39 25.19
CA TRP A 53 -5.28 -1.03 24.80
C TRP A 53 -4.82 -0.77 23.38
N HIS A 54 -5.75 -0.28 22.56
CA HIS A 54 -5.56 -0.07 21.14
C HIS A 54 -6.04 1.31 20.72
N ARG A 55 -5.48 1.81 19.62
CA ARG A 55 -5.83 3.10 19.03
C ARG A 55 -5.76 2.99 17.52
N VAL A 56 -6.54 3.82 16.84
CA VAL A 56 -6.48 3.93 15.38
C VAL A 56 -5.66 5.17 15.02
N SER A 57 -4.72 5.00 14.09
CA SER A 57 -4.02 6.11 13.45
C SER A 57 -4.30 6.12 11.95
N VAL A 58 -4.35 7.33 11.39
CA VAL A 58 -4.55 7.57 9.96
C VAL A 58 -3.28 8.22 9.46
N ASN A 59 -2.58 7.56 8.54
CA ASN A 59 -1.29 8.02 8.00
C ASN A 59 -0.28 8.38 9.11
N GLY A 60 -0.13 7.49 10.10
CA GLY A 60 0.78 7.67 11.24
C GLY A 60 0.33 8.70 12.29
N THR A 61 -0.79 9.41 12.07
CA THR A 61 -1.33 10.37 13.05
C THR A 61 -2.45 9.73 13.85
N PRO A 62 -2.41 9.75 15.19
CA PRO A 62 -3.50 9.24 16.02
C PRO A 62 -4.82 9.94 15.70
N TYR A 63 -5.87 9.18 15.44
CA TYR A 63 -7.21 9.73 15.23
C TYR A 63 -7.69 10.51 16.46
N ASN A 64 -7.29 10.06 17.66
CA ASN A 64 -7.51 10.77 18.90
C ASN A 64 -6.43 10.45 19.94
N LYS A 65 -6.52 11.09 21.12
CA LYS A 65 -5.56 10.91 22.22
C LYS A 65 -5.86 9.71 23.13
N HIS A 66 -6.97 9.00 22.90
CA HIS A 66 -7.46 7.98 23.81
C HIS A 66 -7.10 6.57 23.35
N TRP A 67 -6.98 5.67 24.32
CA TRP A 67 -6.83 4.25 24.09
C TRP A 67 -8.17 3.55 24.37
N TYR A 68 -8.46 2.53 23.60
CA TYR A 68 -9.72 1.80 23.62
C TYR A 68 -9.48 0.29 23.77
N SER A 69 -10.52 -0.43 24.14
CA SER A 69 -10.54 -1.88 23.95
C SER A 69 -10.46 -2.24 22.47
N LYS A 70 -10.03 -3.47 22.16
CA LYS A 70 -9.88 -3.95 20.78
C LYS A 70 -11.15 -3.78 19.94
N ASN A 71 -12.30 -4.14 20.51
CA ASN A 71 -13.60 -4.06 19.85
C ASN A 71 -14.01 -2.62 19.53
N GLN A 72 -13.75 -1.69 20.45
CA GLN A 72 -14.04 -0.27 20.24
C GLN A 72 -13.13 0.34 19.18
N ALA A 73 -11.83 0.07 19.24
CA ALA A 73 -10.87 0.55 18.24
C ALA A 73 -11.21 0.01 16.83
N MET A 74 -11.64 -1.26 16.73
CA MET A 74 -12.08 -1.85 15.46
C MET A 74 -13.36 -1.18 14.91
N LYS A 75 -14.35 -0.90 15.77
CA LYS A 75 -15.54 -0.13 15.39
C LYS A 75 -15.17 1.27 14.87
N ILE A 76 -14.20 1.92 15.49
CA ILE A 76 -13.68 3.22 15.02
C ILE A 76 -13.04 3.06 13.65
N LYS A 77 -12.10 2.11 13.46
CA LYS A 77 -11.45 1.86 12.16
C LYS A 77 -12.49 1.62 11.05
N ASN A 78 -13.48 0.76 11.29
CA ASN A 78 -14.53 0.48 10.31
C ASN A 78 -15.36 1.73 10.00
N LYS A 79 -15.65 2.57 11.00
CA LYS A 79 -16.37 3.84 10.79
C LYS A 79 -15.55 4.84 9.97
N LEU A 80 -14.24 4.92 10.19
CA LEU A 80 -13.35 5.79 9.41
C LEU A 80 -13.26 5.31 7.97
N SER A 81 -13.14 4.00 7.76
CA SER A 81 -13.12 3.39 6.42
C SER A 81 -14.44 3.59 5.68
N ALA A 82 -15.57 3.35 6.33
CA ALA A 82 -16.90 3.60 5.75
C ALA A 82 -17.15 5.08 5.39
N LYS A 83 -16.43 6.01 6.01
CA LYS A 83 -16.48 7.45 5.70
C LYS A 83 -15.49 7.87 4.60
N GLY A 84 -14.70 6.94 4.05
CA GLY A 84 -13.63 7.24 3.09
C GLY A 84 -12.47 8.03 3.71
N GLN A 85 -12.35 8.05 5.05
CA GLN A 85 -11.26 8.74 5.73
C GLN A 85 -9.98 7.91 5.74
N CYS A 86 -10.08 6.61 5.44
CA CYS A 86 -8.96 5.72 5.25
C CYS A 86 -9.40 4.43 4.55
N ASN A 87 -8.44 3.65 4.03
CA ASN A 87 -8.68 2.27 3.59
C ASN A 87 -7.83 1.28 4.39
#